data_AF-A0A349BXX1-F1
#
_entry.id   AF-A0A349BXX1-F1
#
_cell.length_a   1.000
_cell.length_b   1.000
_cell.length_c   1.000
_cell.angle_alpha   90.00
_cell.angle_beta   90.00
_cell.angle_gamma   90.00
#
_symmetry.space_group_name_H-M   'P 1'
#
loop_
_entity.id
_entity.type
_entity.pdbx_description
1 polymer ?
#
loop_
_entity_poly.entity_id
_entity_poly.type
_entity_poly.pdbx_seq_one_letter_code
_entity_poly.pdbx_strand_id
1 'polypeptide(L)'
;MKSYLEMAPEELQAEAAELKKQYRQFQKMELNLDMSRGKPCLEQLDLSMGMMDVLSSDSDMNCEDGTDCRNYGVLEGIKEAKELLSDMMENNPDNIIIYGNSSLNVMYDTISRAMTHGIMGNTPWCKLDQVKFLCPVPGYDRHFAITQYFGIMMIPVPMNDEGPDMDIVEKMVS
;
A
#
# COMPACT_ATOMS: atom_id res chain seq x y z
N MET A 1 -3.01 -26.38 -27.01
CA MET A 1 -1.58 -26.21 -27.33
C MET A 1 -0.82 -27.07 -26.32
N LYS A 2 0.19 -27.83 -26.75
CA LYS A 2 1.00 -28.67 -25.84
C LYS A 2 1.69 -27.76 -24.82
N SER A 3 1.80 -28.16 -23.55
CA SER A 3 2.55 -27.35 -22.56
C SER A 3 4.02 -27.27 -22.98
N TYR A 4 4.68 -26.12 -22.78
CA TYR A 4 6.12 -25.99 -23.04
C TYR A 4 6.95 -27.00 -22.23
N LEU A 5 6.47 -27.41 -21.05
CA LEU A 5 7.13 -28.41 -20.21
C LEU A 5 7.09 -29.83 -20.82
N GLU A 6 6.18 -30.08 -21.76
CA GLU A 6 5.97 -31.40 -22.36
C GLU A 6 6.57 -31.49 -23.77
N MET A 7 7.01 -30.36 -24.34
CA MET A 7 7.55 -30.30 -25.69
C MET A 7 8.93 -30.94 -25.79
N ALA A 8 9.17 -31.65 -26.90
CA ALA A 8 10.50 -32.15 -27.24
C ALA A 8 11.43 -30.98 -27.60
N PRO A 9 12.75 -31.15 -27.49
CA PRO A 9 13.72 -30.10 -27.80
C PRO A 9 13.54 -29.49 -29.21
N GLU A 10 13.19 -30.29 -30.20
CA GLU A 10 12.98 -29.84 -31.58
C GLU A 10 11.70 -28.99 -31.72
N GLU A 11 10.64 -29.38 -31.00
CA GLU A 11 9.38 -28.62 -30.93
C GLU A 11 9.63 -27.24 -30.28
N LEU A 12 10.40 -27.21 -29.18
CA LEU A 12 10.79 -25.96 -28.50
C LEU A 12 11.65 -25.04 -29.38
N GLN A 13 12.56 -25.61 -30.17
CA GLN A 13 13.39 -24.82 -31.10
C GLN A 13 12.55 -24.20 -32.21
N ALA A 14 11.58 -24.94 -32.76
CA ALA A 14 10.66 -24.45 -33.77
C ALA A 14 9.77 -23.32 -33.21
N GLU A 15 9.21 -23.52 -32.02
CA GLU A 15 8.39 -22.52 -31.32
C GLU A 15 9.19 -21.24 -31.03
N ALA A 16 10.41 -21.38 -30.49
CA ALA A 16 11.29 -20.24 -30.22
C ALA A 16 11.66 -19.46 -31.49
N ALA A 17 11.82 -20.13 -32.63
CA ALA A 17 12.06 -19.47 -33.90
C ALA A 17 10.84 -18.64 -34.35
N GLU A 18 9.63 -19.13 -34.12
CA GLU A 18 8.39 -18.40 -34.45
C GLU A 18 8.14 -17.22 -33.50
N LEU A 19 8.30 -17.42 -32.19
CA LEU A 19 8.19 -16.34 -31.20
C LEU A 19 9.20 -15.22 -31.46
N LYS A 20 10.42 -15.54 -31.92
CA LYS A 20 11.41 -14.53 -32.34
C LYS A 20 10.93 -13.71 -33.55
N LYS A 21 10.18 -14.28 -34.48
CA LYS A 21 9.59 -13.52 -35.60
C LYS A 21 8.52 -12.56 -35.09
N GLN A 22 7.64 -13.01 -34.20
CA GLN A 22 6.62 -12.17 -33.56
C GLN A 22 7.27 -11.02 -32.77
N TYR A 23 8.30 -11.31 -31.97
CA TYR A 23 9.06 -10.28 -31.26
C TYR A 23 9.66 -9.23 -32.20
N ARG A 24 10.25 -9.64 -33.33
CA ARG A 24 10.76 -8.71 -34.35
C ARG A 24 9.66 -7.87 -35.00
N GLN A 25 8.42 -8.37 -35.09
CA GLN A 25 7.28 -7.56 -35.55
C GLN A 25 6.98 -6.46 -34.52
N PHE A 26 6.90 -6.79 -33.23
CA PHE A 26 6.71 -5.79 -32.17
C PHE A 26 7.82 -4.75 -32.11
N GLN A 27 9.08 -5.14 -32.29
CA GLN A 27 10.21 -4.19 -32.33
C GLN A 27 10.07 -3.16 -33.46
N LYS A 28 9.53 -3.56 -34.62
CA LYS A 28 9.30 -2.67 -35.76
C LYS A 28 8.14 -1.68 -35.57
N MET A 29 7.31 -1.90 -34.55
CA MET A 29 6.17 -1.03 -34.26
C MET A 29 6.56 0.23 -33.48
N GLU A 30 7.82 0.36 -33.04
CA GLU A 30 8.33 1.54 -32.31
C GLU A 30 7.43 1.95 -31.12
N LEU A 31 6.88 0.96 -30.43
CA LEU A 31 5.93 1.17 -29.34
C LEU A 31 6.59 1.92 -28.17
N ASN A 32 5.90 2.94 -27.66
CA ASN A 32 6.24 3.65 -26.43
C ASN A 32 5.08 3.51 -25.43
N LEU A 33 4.99 2.32 -24.81
CA LEU A 33 3.93 1.96 -23.88
C LEU A 33 4.50 1.78 -22.46
N ASP A 34 3.73 2.18 -21.45
CA ASP A 34 4.12 2.11 -20.04
C ASP A 34 3.04 1.43 -19.19
N MET A 35 3.34 0.21 -18.73
CA MET A 35 2.47 -0.61 -17.86
C MET A 35 2.89 -0.56 -16.38
N SER A 36 3.78 0.37 -15.99
CA SER A 36 4.32 0.44 -14.62
C SER A 36 3.47 1.26 -13.63
N ARG A 37 2.45 1.97 -14.13
CA ARG A 37 1.75 3.02 -13.39
C ARG A 37 0.55 2.46 -12.62
N GLY A 38 0.74 2.10 -11.36
CA GLY A 38 -0.32 1.76 -10.41
C GLY A 38 -1.07 2.99 -9.87
N LYS A 39 -1.60 3.84 -10.76
CA LYS A 39 -2.39 5.04 -10.41
C LYS A 39 -3.66 5.12 -11.24
N PRO A 40 -4.72 5.80 -10.75
CA PRO A 40 -5.96 5.97 -11.50
C PRO A 40 -5.74 6.62 -12.87
N CYS A 41 -6.55 6.25 -13.86
CA CYS A 41 -6.59 6.93 -15.15
C CYS A 41 -7.37 8.25 -15.05
N LEU A 42 -7.34 9.07 -16.11
CA LEU A 42 -7.97 10.39 -16.12
C LEU A 42 -9.47 10.29 -15.84
N GLU A 43 -10.14 9.34 -16.48
CA GLU A 43 -11.58 9.13 -16.36
C GLU A 43 -11.98 8.75 -14.93
N GLN A 44 -11.10 8.05 -14.20
CA GLN A 44 -11.33 7.75 -12.78
C GLN A 44 -11.13 8.99 -11.89
N LEU A 45 -10.15 9.84 -12.20
CA LEU A 45 -9.93 11.10 -11.48
C LEU A 45 -11.10 12.08 -11.69
N ASP A 46 -11.65 12.11 -12.90
CA ASP A 46 -12.77 12.99 -13.27
C ASP A 46 -14.04 12.71 -12.46
N LEU A 47 -14.22 11.48 -11.95
CA LEU A 47 -15.35 11.13 -11.06
C LEU A 47 -15.39 12.00 -9.79
N SER A 48 -14.24 12.48 -9.32
CA SER A 48 -14.12 13.26 -8.08
C SER A 48 -14.04 14.77 -8.31
N MET A 49 -14.05 15.26 -9.56
CA MET A 49 -13.86 16.69 -9.83
C MET A 49 -14.95 17.56 -9.21
N GLY A 50 -16.20 17.07 -9.13
CA GLY A 50 -17.28 17.79 -8.45
C GLY A 50 -17.03 18.04 -6.96
N MET A 51 -16.17 17.25 -6.29
CA MET A 51 -15.80 17.50 -4.89
C MET A 51 -15.00 18.79 -4.72
N MET A 52 -14.28 19.24 -5.75
CA MET A 52 -13.49 20.46 -5.73
C MET A 52 -14.36 21.72 -5.68
N ASP A 53 -15.63 21.62 -6.08
CA ASP A 53 -16.57 22.74 -6.17
C ASP A 53 -17.52 22.80 -4.95
N VAL A 54 -17.43 21.85 -4.01
CA VAL A 54 -18.33 21.77 -2.84
C VAL A 54 -18.10 22.90 -1.83
N LEU A 55 -16.85 23.33 -1.67
CA LEU A 55 -16.47 24.32 -0.66
C LEU A 55 -16.33 25.71 -1.28
N SER A 56 -17.02 26.68 -0.69
CA SER A 56 -16.96 28.10 -1.03
C SER A 56 -16.87 28.94 0.25
N SER A 57 -16.69 30.26 0.11
CA SER A 57 -16.69 31.17 1.27
C SER A 57 -18.03 31.20 2.03
N ASP A 58 -19.11 30.76 1.39
CA ASP A 58 -20.46 30.75 1.96
C ASP A 58 -20.85 29.38 2.53
N SER A 59 -19.97 28.37 2.44
CA SER A 59 -20.22 27.03 2.97
C SER A 59 -20.20 27.02 4.51
N ASP A 60 -21.05 26.19 5.11
CA ASP A 60 -20.98 25.91 6.54
C ASP A 60 -19.73 25.06 6.84
N MET A 61 -18.83 25.60 7.67
CA MET A 61 -17.57 24.98 8.05
C MET A 61 -17.58 24.51 9.50
N ASN A 62 -18.75 24.45 10.13
CA ASN A 62 -18.90 23.93 11.49
C ASN A 62 -19.22 22.43 11.47
N CYS A 63 -18.58 21.69 12.37
CA CYS A 63 -18.99 20.33 12.72
C CYS A 63 -20.34 20.35 13.49
N GLU A 64 -20.98 19.19 13.58
CA GLU A 64 -22.22 18.99 14.34
C GLU A 64 -22.09 19.32 15.82
N ASP A 65 -20.88 19.20 16.38
CA ASP A 65 -20.57 19.56 17.76
C ASP A 65 -20.28 21.06 17.97
N GLY A 66 -20.36 21.85 16.89
CA GLY A 66 -20.09 23.29 16.88
C GLY A 66 -18.63 23.67 16.67
N THR A 67 -17.73 22.72 16.41
CA THR A 67 -16.32 23.00 16.11
C THR A 67 -16.17 23.69 14.74
N ASP A 68 -15.48 24.82 14.69
CA ASP A 68 -15.14 25.51 13.43
C ASP A 68 -13.91 24.86 12.78
N CYS A 69 -14.12 24.14 11.66
CA CYS A 69 -13.09 23.39 10.93
C CYS A 69 -11.96 24.27 10.36
N ARG A 70 -12.13 25.60 10.34
CA ARG A 70 -11.14 26.54 9.81
C ARG A 70 -10.00 26.83 10.80
N ASN A 71 -10.13 26.38 12.05
CA ASN A 71 -9.18 26.68 13.11
C ASN A 71 -8.52 25.41 13.68
N TYR A 72 -7.53 25.61 14.56
CA TYR A 72 -6.82 24.51 15.20
C TYR A 72 -7.72 23.70 16.15
N GLY A 73 -7.51 22.39 16.16
CA GLY A 73 -8.18 21.46 17.08
C GLY A 73 -8.25 20.05 16.52
N VAL A 74 -8.93 19.17 17.26
CA VAL A 74 -9.38 17.84 16.81
C VAL A 74 -8.27 16.96 16.22
N LEU A 75 -7.31 16.56 17.07
CA LEU A 75 -6.15 15.77 16.64
C LEU A 75 -6.48 14.43 15.98
N GLU A 76 -7.63 13.86 16.32
CA GLU A 76 -8.02 12.54 15.84
C GLU A 76 -8.90 12.57 14.56
N GLY A 77 -9.22 13.77 14.07
CA GLY A 77 -10.15 13.99 12.97
C GLY A 77 -11.60 14.21 13.41
N ILE A 78 -12.36 14.88 12.53
CA ILE A 78 -13.75 15.26 12.78
C ILE A 78 -14.68 14.03 12.87
N LYS A 79 -15.72 14.15 13.69
CA LYS A 79 -16.65 13.04 14.00
C LYS A 79 -17.35 12.51 12.75
N GLU A 80 -17.79 13.41 11.88
CA GLU A 80 -18.54 13.11 10.66
C GLU A 80 -17.71 12.26 9.68
N ALA A 81 -16.41 12.54 9.58
CA ALA A 81 -15.49 11.75 8.77
C ALA A 81 -15.20 10.37 9.39
N LYS A 82 -15.10 10.29 10.72
CA LYS A 82 -14.95 9.01 11.43
C LYS A 82 -16.18 8.14 11.25
N GLU A 83 -17.39 8.69 11.36
CA GLU A 83 -18.66 7.98 11.15
C GLU A 83 -18.78 7.48 9.71
N LEU A 84 -18.50 8.32 8.72
CA LEU A 84 -18.50 7.93 7.31
C LEU A 84 -17.57 6.74 7.02
N LEU A 85 -16.33 6.77 7.54
CA LEU A 85 -15.38 5.68 7.30
C LEU A 85 -15.64 4.45 8.18
N SER A 86 -16.20 4.63 9.38
CA SER A 86 -16.67 3.56 10.26
C SER A 86 -17.63 2.64 9.51
N ASP A 87 -18.63 3.22 8.86
CA ASP A 87 -19.63 2.47 8.11
C ASP A 87 -19.01 1.72 6.92
N MET A 88 -18.02 2.31 6.24
CA MET A 88 -17.31 1.67 5.12
C MET A 88 -16.40 0.52 5.56
N MET A 89 -15.81 0.61 6.75
CA MET A 89 -14.83 -0.35 7.26
C MET A 89 -15.43 -1.37 8.23
N GLU A 90 -16.71 -1.23 8.58
CA GLU A 90 -17.39 -2.02 9.61
C GLU A 90 -16.64 -2.02 10.96
N ASN A 91 -16.14 -0.85 11.37
CA ASN A 91 -15.37 -0.67 12.61
C ASN A 91 -15.95 0.48 13.46
N ASN A 92 -15.84 0.40 14.79
CA ASN A 92 -16.32 1.45 15.68
C ASN A 92 -15.57 2.78 15.40
N PRO A 93 -16.27 3.93 15.26
CA PRO A 93 -15.63 5.22 14.98
C PRO A 93 -14.62 5.65 16.05
N ASP A 94 -14.77 5.19 17.31
CA ASP A 94 -13.82 5.46 18.40
C ASP A 94 -12.45 4.80 18.17
N ASN A 95 -12.38 3.81 17.27
CA ASN A 95 -11.13 3.15 16.88
C ASN A 95 -10.49 3.76 15.62
N ILE A 96 -11.06 4.85 15.09
CA ILE A 96 -10.63 5.47 13.83
C ILE A 96 -10.00 6.83 14.11
N ILE A 97 -8.85 7.07 13.47
CA ILE A 97 -8.19 8.37 13.43
C ILE A 97 -8.09 8.82 11.97
N ILE A 98 -8.54 10.03 11.68
CA ILE A 98 -8.44 10.63 10.34
C ILE A 98 -7.20 11.54 10.30
N TYR A 99 -6.25 11.18 9.44
CA TYR A 99 -5.04 11.95 9.16
C TYR A 99 -5.19 12.75 7.85
N GLY A 100 -4.08 13.28 7.34
CA GLY A 100 -4.01 13.88 6.01
C GLY A 100 -4.12 12.87 4.86
N ASN A 101 -3.72 13.28 3.66
CA ASN A 101 -3.94 12.56 2.41
C ASN A 101 -2.97 11.39 2.11
N SER A 102 -2.25 10.88 3.12
CA SER A 102 -1.21 9.87 2.91
C SER A 102 -1.13 8.91 4.09
N SER A 103 -1.71 7.72 3.94
CA SER A 103 -1.59 6.64 4.92
C SER A 103 -0.14 6.16 5.08
N LEU A 104 0.67 6.24 4.02
CA LEU A 104 2.08 5.86 4.07
C LEU A 104 2.88 6.77 5.02
N ASN A 105 2.50 8.05 5.18
CA ASN A 105 3.12 8.91 6.19
C ASN A 105 2.79 8.44 7.60
N VAL A 106 1.55 8.02 7.86
CA VAL A 106 1.14 7.47 9.17
C VAL A 106 1.92 6.18 9.47
N MET A 107 2.09 5.29 8.49
CA MET A 107 2.90 4.08 8.64
C MET A 107 4.37 4.40 8.95
N TYR A 108 4.97 5.31 8.17
CA TYR A 108 6.36 5.76 8.39
C TYR A 108 6.54 6.35 9.79
N ASP A 109 5.67 7.27 10.20
CA ASP A 109 5.74 7.93 11.51
C ASP A 109 5.54 6.92 12.65
N THR A 110 4.70 5.90 12.45
CA THR A 110 4.51 4.83 13.43
C THR A 110 5.80 4.03 13.64
N ILE A 111 6.46 3.62 12.54
CA ILE A 111 7.77 2.93 12.63
C ILE A 111 8.83 3.87 13.23
N SER A 112 8.87 5.14 12.83
CA SER A 112 9.78 6.15 13.38
C SER A 112 9.62 6.30 14.89
N ARG A 113 8.37 6.34 15.40
CA ARG A 113 8.05 6.36 16.83
C ARG A 113 8.47 5.08 17.52
N ALA A 114 8.24 3.91 16.92
CA ALA A 114 8.73 2.63 17.45
C ALA A 114 10.26 2.62 17.60
N MET A 115 10.98 3.15 16.60
CA MET A 115 12.44 3.30 16.63
C MET A 115 12.93 4.22 17.74
N THR A 116 12.27 5.37 17.94
CA THR A 116 12.77 6.45 18.80
C THR A 116 12.24 6.39 20.24
N HIS A 117 10.99 5.99 20.43
CA HIS A 117 10.27 6.04 21.70
C HIS A 117 9.78 4.65 22.17
N GLY A 118 9.80 3.65 21.29
CA GLY A 118 9.18 2.36 21.56
C GLY A 118 7.65 2.42 21.44
N ILE A 119 7.00 1.27 21.62
CA ILE A 119 5.55 1.14 21.53
C ILE A 119 5.01 0.76 22.91
N MET A 120 4.00 1.51 23.39
CA MET A 120 3.31 1.25 24.67
C MET A 120 4.27 1.12 25.87
N GLY A 121 5.32 1.94 25.92
CA GLY A 121 6.31 1.95 27.01
C GLY A 121 7.40 0.87 26.93
N ASN A 122 7.40 0.04 25.89
CA ASN A 122 8.49 -0.90 25.64
C ASN A 122 9.77 -0.19 25.17
N THR A 123 10.87 -0.92 25.23
CA THR A 123 12.19 -0.45 24.77
C THR A 123 12.12 0.09 23.34
N PRO A 124 12.62 1.31 23.07
CA PRO A 124 12.77 1.83 21.71
C PRO A 124 13.59 0.90 20.83
N TRP A 125 13.15 0.66 19.60
CA TRP A 125 13.79 -0.34 18.73
C TRP A 125 15.24 0.01 18.36
N CYS A 126 15.62 1.29 18.39
CA CYS A 126 17.02 1.71 18.18
C CYS A 126 17.98 1.25 19.28
N LYS A 127 17.48 0.77 20.42
CA LYS A 127 18.27 0.22 21.53
C LYS A 127 18.33 -1.30 21.53
N LEU A 128 17.66 -1.97 20.59
CA LEU A 128 17.73 -3.41 20.43
C LEU A 128 18.96 -3.77 19.58
N ASP A 129 19.54 -4.94 19.82
CA ASP A 129 20.69 -5.42 19.02
C ASP A 129 20.33 -5.58 17.54
N GLN A 130 19.10 -6.02 17.27
CA GLN A 130 18.56 -6.16 15.92
C GLN A 130 17.03 -6.13 15.94
N VAL A 131 16.45 -5.48 14.93
CA VAL A 131 15.02 -5.49 14.66
C VAL A 131 14.78 -6.31 13.40
N LYS A 132 13.81 -7.22 13.45
CA LYS A 132 13.38 -8.04 12.32
C LYS A 132 11.93 -7.75 11.98
N PHE A 133 11.58 -7.78 10.70
CA PHE A 133 10.21 -7.56 10.21
C PHE A 133 9.83 -8.68 9.23
N LEU A 134 8.65 -9.28 9.43
CA LEU A 134 8.11 -10.24 8.49
C LEU A 134 7.52 -9.50 7.29
N CYS A 135 7.86 -9.93 6.08
CA CYS A 135 7.52 -9.27 4.84
C CYS A 135 6.88 -10.28 3.88
N PRO A 136 5.53 -10.37 3.84
CA PRO A 136 4.86 -11.20 2.86
C PRO A 136 5.23 -10.82 1.41
N VAL A 137 5.52 -11.81 0.56
CA VAL A 137 6.00 -11.62 -0.82
C VAL A 137 5.28 -12.53 -1.83
N PRO A 138 5.03 -12.06 -3.07
CA PRO A 138 5.27 -10.70 -3.59
C PRO A 138 4.45 -9.63 -2.85
N GLY A 139 5.00 -8.43 -2.64
CA GLY A 139 4.39 -7.41 -1.78
C GLY A 139 4.66 -5.97 -2.23
N TYR A 140 4.38 -5.01 -1.35
CA TYR A 140 4.42 -3.58 -1.68
C TYR A 140 5.81 -2.96 -1.43
N ASP A 141 6.45 -2.49 -2.49
CA ASP A 141 7.79 -1.89 -2.47
C ASP A 141 7.94 -0.74 -1.47
N ARG A 142 6.92 0.11 -1.32
CA ARG A 142 6.98 1.23 -0.36
C ARG A 142 6.97 0.79 1.09
N HIS A 143 6.34 -0.33 1.44
CA HIS A 143 6.46 -0.90 2.79
C HIS A 143 7.90 -1.35 3.04
N PHE A 144 8.50 -2.05 2.07
CA PHE A 144 9.89 -2.52 2.16
C PHE A 144 10.89 -1.36 2.22
N ALA A 145 10.61 -0.26 1.52
CA ALA A 145 11.45 0.93 1.56
C ALA A 145 11.49 1.57 2.96
N ILE A 146 10.38 1.57 3.70
CA ILE A 146 10.33 2.09 5.08
C ILE A 146 11.24 1.25 5.99
N THR A 147 11.05 -0.07 6.01
CA THR A 147 11.86 -0.97 6.86
C THR A 147 13.33 -0.94 6.47
N GLN A 148 13.64 -0.92 5.17
CA GLN A 148 15.00 -0.77 4.66
C GLN A 148 15.64 0.55 5.12
N TYR A 149 14.90 1.66 5.06
CA TYR A 149 15.39 2.97 5.48
C TYR A 149 15.84 2.99 6.95
N PHE A 150 15.10 2.31 7.83
CA PHE A 150 15.46 2.19 9.25
C PHE A 150 16.49 1.08 9.56
N GLY A 151 17.02 0.40 8.54
CA GLY A 151 17.97 -0.70 8.72
C GLY A 151 17.36 -1.95 9.37
N ILE A 152 16.03 -2.11 9.27
CA ILE A 152 15.31 -3.25 9.84
C ILE A 152 15.54 -4.49 8.94
N MET A 153 15.90 -5.62 9.54
CA MET A 153 16.12 -6.86 8.81
C MET A 153 14.78 -7.44 8.34
N MET A 154 14.57 -7.46 7.02
CA MET A 154 13.36 -8.02 6.41
C MET A 154 13.48 -9.54 6.23
N ILE A 155 12.44 -10.28 6.62
CA ILE A 155 12.33 -11.73 6.45
C ILE A 155 11.17 -11.99 5.49
N PRO A 156 11.43 -12.52 4.27
CA PRO A 156 10.36 -12.80 3.32
C PRO A 156 9.47 -13.95 3.82
N VAL A 157 8.16 -13.79 3.67
CA VAL A 157 7.15 -14.82 3.95
C VAL A 157 6.37 -15.09 2.66
N PRO A 158 6.23 -16.34 2.18
CA PRO A 158 5.43 -16.64 1.00
C PRO A 158 3.96 -16.24 1.18
N MET A 159 3.36 -15.71 0.11
CA MET A 159 1.91 -15.51 -0.01
C MET A 159 1.26 -16.68 -0.77
N ASN A 160 0.07 -17.06 -0.35
CA ASN A 160 -0.85 -17.94 -1.08
C ASN A 160 -2.22 -17.24 -1.26
N ASP A 161 -3.18 -17.92 -1.86
CA ASP A 161 -4.51 -17.36 -2.15
C ASP A 161 -5.35 -17.03 -0.90
N GLU A 162 -4.94 -17.55 0.27
CA GLU A 162 -5.60 -17.34 1.57
C GLU A 162 -4.84 -16.33 2.46
N GLY A 163 -3.62 -15.92 2.08
CA GLY A 163 -2.81 -14.96 2.83
C GLY A 163 -1.34 -15.36 2.96
N PRO A 164 -0.59 -14.77 3.92
CA PRO A 164 0.78 -15.19 4.21
C PRO A 164 0.80 -16.63 4.75
N ASP A 165 1.89 -17.35 4.49
CA ASP A 165 2.14 -18.66 5.10
C ASP A 165 2.21 -18.54 6.63
N MET A 166 1.11 -18.91 7.29
CA MET A 166 0.95 -18.75 8.73
C MET A 166 1.84 -19.71 9.54
N ASP A 167 2.19 -20.88 9.01
CA ASP A 167 3.13 -21.79 9.68
C ASP A 167 4.51 -21.13 9.81
N ILE A 168 4.94 -20.40 8.78
CA ILE A 168 6.17 -19.61 8.81
C ILE A 168 6.03 -18.41 9.76
N VAL A 169 4.91 -17.68 9.71
CA VAL A 169 4.68 -16.52 10.59
C VAL A 169 4.75 -16.94 12.05
N GLU A 170 3.96 -17.93 12.46
CA GLU A 170 3.89 -18.43 13.82
C GLU A 170 5.24 -18.91 14.33
N LYS A 171 5.97 -19.68 13.51
CA LYS A 171 7.32 -20.15 13.84
C LYS A 171 8.32 -19.00 14.08
N MET A 172 8.18 -17.88 13.37
CA MET A 172 9.10 -16.74 13.46
C MET A 172 8.80 -15.78 14.61
N VAL A 173 7.56 -15.79 15.15
CA VAL A 173 7.12 -14.88 16.22
C VAL A 173 6.89 -15.57 17.57
N SER A 174 7.05 -16.90 17.63
CA SER A 174 7.03 -17.70 18.87
C SER A 174 8.36 -17.63 19.61
#